data_AF-A0AAJ0XAF9-F1
#
_entry.id   AF-A0AAJ0XAF9-F1
#
_cell.length_a   1.000
_cell.length_b   1.000
_cell.length_c   1.000
_cell.angle_alpha   90.00
_cell.angle_beta   90.00
_cell.angle_gamma   90.00
#
_symmetry.space_group_name_H-M   'P 1'
#
loop_
_entity.id
_entity.type
_entity.pdbx_description
1 polymer ?
#
loop_
_entity_poly.entity_id
_entity_poly.type
_entity_poly.pdbx_seq_one_letter_code
_entity_poly.pdbx_strand_id
1 'polypeptide(L)'
;MLSPASRKRRTIGRIPGLGTGTGSRGPRWTRPAVRTHSAALRSTGPGRRRQVRGTRKRERFRASKPDADAEVVLAGILVADPACHGAQALTDLVADARRFATEAHQRIDQRRKYSNQPYQEHLKAVAEQVASVTDDAEMIAAAWLHDTVEDTPATFGDIERAFGRSVRDLVAQLTDVSKPSDGNRSERKAIDRHHLAQASARAKTVKLADLIDNCTDICRHDPGFARVYLREAAALLDVLGEGDERLFRRAQQALANCARRLGLPAPPQSVAEDARQPLRSELSLSQRRALRLFTEAFTASEIAQPLRSFDIERGMDVLQTLASADDLEVAGLRRDGVCIGYLSAGQQAHRAPEDLLRAFAPAQRVRRDAPLSEVVHVLTHYDFCFVTAMGDVAGVITRGDMQQPVVRMWLFGIVTLMEIELLERIRSRWPDGSWTERLPAGRLDKAQALLAERRRRGQHVDLADCLQFGDKARVLLSDEEQRLAFGLPTKGAAKRVMSDLESLRNNLAHAQDIVTYDWPQIARLARNIEERLKQQERD
;
A
#
# COMPACT_ATOMS: atom_id res chain seq x y z
N MET A 1 56.97 -36.74 25.08
CA MET A 1 56.43 -35.75 24.11
C MET A 1 55.31 -36.42 23.31
N LEU A 2 54.43 -35.63 22.69
CA LEU A 2 53.06 -36.02 22.31
C LEU A 2 52.97 -37.07 21.18
N SER A 3 51.90 -37.87 21.22
CA SER A 3 51.58 -38.98 20.29
C SER A 3 50.14 -38.78 19.72
N PRO A 4 49.82 -39.24 18.49
CA PRO A 4 48.67 -38.72 17.74
C PRO A 4 47.31 -39.38 18.00
N ALA A 5 46.25 -38.72 17.54
CA ALA A 5 44.85 -39.02 17.83
C ALA A 5 44.29 -40.27 17.13
N SER A 6 43.26 -40.87 17.75
CA SER A 6 42.62 -42.11 17.31
C SER A 6 41.23 -41.91 16.68
N ARG A 7 40.93 -42.70 15.64
CA ARG A 7 39.58 -42.82 15.04
C ARG A 7 38.63 -43.61 15.96
N LYS A 8 37.36 -43.21 16.06
CA LYS A 8 36.24 -44.16 16.26
C LYS A 8 34.99 -43.78 15.45
N ARG A 9 34.40 -44.78 14.79
CA ARG A 9 33.04 -44.75 14.21
C ARG A 9 32.04 -45.20 15.30
N ARG A 10 30.80 -44.70 15.27
CA ARG A 10 29.59 -45.39 15.78
C ARG A 10 28.38 -44.99 14.90
N THR A 11 27.82 -45.91 14.10
CA THR A 11 26.77 -46.93 14.36
C THR A 11 25.32 -46.43 14.31
N ILE A 12 24.52 -47.13 13.49
CA ILE A 12 23.08 -46.99 13.30
C ILE A 12 22.33 -47.79 14.38
N GLY A 13 21.18 -47.30 14.83
CA GLY A 13 20.26 -48.05 15.70
C GLY A 13 18.84 -48.12 15.12
N ARG A 14 18.24 -49.32 15.10
CA ARG A 14 16.83 -49.58 14.73
C ARG A 14 16.05 -50.09 15.96
N ILE A 15 14.82 -49.59 16.11
CA ILE A 15 13.56 -50.25 16.55
C ILE A 15 13.67 -51.52 17.42
N PRO A 16 13.04 -51.51 18.61
CA PRO A 16 11.83 -52.33 18.88
C PRO A 16 10.68 -51.44 19.44
N GLY A 17 9.40 -51.82 19.45
CA GLY A 17 8.70 -53.04 19.01
C GLY A 17 7.17 -52.87 19.19
N LEU A 18 6.36 -53.76 18.61
CA LEU A 18 4.89 -53.67 18.65
C LEU A 18 4.30 -54.03 20.02
N GLY A 19 3.23 -53.34 20.42
CA GLY A 19 2.36 -53.70 21.55
C GLY A 19 0.89 -53.66 21.14
N THR A 20 0.24 -54.82 21.14
CA THR A 20 -1.20 -54.98 20.81
C THR A 20 -2.08 -54.87 22.06
N GLY A 21 -3.29 -54.32 21.94
CA GLY A 21 -4.39 -54.80 22.78
C GLY A 21 -5.49 -53.80 23.17
N THR A 22 -6.72 -54.22 22.84
CA THR A 22 -7.99 -53.85 23.51
C THR A 22 -8.50 -52.41 23.35
N GLY A 23 -9.75 -52.29 22.89
CA GLY A 23 -10.44 -51.02 22.72
C GLY A 23 -11.39 -50.70 23.87
N SER A 24 -11.80 -49.44 23.95
CA SER A 24 -12.97 -49.00 24.71
C SER A 24 -13.89 -48.15 23.82
N ARG A 25 -15.16 -48.08 24.20
CA ARG A 25 -16.26 -47.63 23.33
C ARG A 25 -16.33 -46.11 23.30
N GLY A 26 -16.38 -45.52 22.11
CA GLY A 26 -16.70 -44.09 21.95
C GLY A 26 -18.16 -43.80 22.35
N PRO A 27 -18.45 -42.71 23.08
CA PRO A 27 -19.83 -42.30 23.36
C PRO A 27 -20.49 -41.68 22.13
N ARG A 28 -21.77 -41.99 21.94
CA ARG A 28 -22.59 -41.50 20.83
C ARG A 28 -22.87 -40.00 20.95
N TRP A 29 -22.85 -39.31 19.81
CA TRP A 29 -23.49 -38.02 19.65
C TRP A 29 -24.98 -38.09 20.01
N THR A 30 -25.44 -37.21 20.88
CA THR A 30 -26.86 -36.92 21.09
C THR A 30 -27.09 -35.42 20.91
N ARG A 31 -28.03 -35.07 20.03
CA ARG A 31 -28.39 -33.67 19.71
C ARG A 31 -29.50 -33.21 20.67
N PRO A 32 -29.39 -32.06 21.35
CA PRO A 32 -30.54 -31.40 21.93
C PRO A 32 -31.39 -30.77 20.82
N ALA A 33 -32.71 -30.85 20.96
CA ALA A 33 -33.66 -30.32 19.99
C ALA A 33 -33.82 -28.80 20.10
N VAL A 34 -33.95 -28.12 18.95
CA VAL A 34 -34.34 -26.70 18.89
C VAL A 34 -35.82 -26.60 19.25
N ARG A 35 -36.15 -25.94 20.37
CA ARG A 35 -37.51 -25.45 20.65
C ARG A 35 -37.64 -24.02 20.15
N THR A 36 -38.37 -23.84 19.07
CA THR A 36 -38.85 -22.52 18.63
C THR A 36 -39.99 -22.06 19.53
N HIS A 37 -39.91 -20.82 20.04
CA HIS A 37 -41.06 -20.11 20.59
C HIS A 37 -41.22 -18.79 19.86
N SER A 38 -42.23 -18.73 18.99
CA SER A 38 -42.74 -17.48 18.44
C SER A 38 -43.68 -16.84 19.46
N ALA A 39 -43.46 -15.56 19.78
CA ALA A 39 -44.44 -14.73 20.46
C ALA A 39 -44.45 -13.34 19.82
N ALA A 40 -45.44 -13.09 18.96
CA ALA A 40 -45.72 -11.75 18.46
C ALA A 40 -46.40 -10.93 19.56
N LEU A 41 -46.01 -9.67 19.71
CA LEU A 41 -46.79 -8.68 20.47
C LEU A 41 -47.16 -7.50 19.58
N ARG A 42 -48.42 -7.08 19.72
CA ARG A 42 -49.13 -6.20 18.79
C ARG A 42 -49.02 -4.74 19.22
N SER A 43 -49.13 -3.87 18.23
CA SER A 43 -49.36 -2.44 18.41
C SER A 43 -50.73 -2.14 19.01
N THR A 44 -50.78 -1.11 19.86
CA THR A 44 -51.99 -0.33 20.19
C THR A 44 -51.59 1.15 20.30
N GLY A 45 -52.39 2.07 19.76
CA GLY A 45 -52.22 3.53 19.89
C GLY A 45 -53.36 4.13 20.73
N PRO A 46 -53.88 5.35 20.44
CA PRO A 46 -53.23 6.55 19.88
C PRO A 46 -53.51 7.83 20.73
N GLY A 47 -52.70 8.90 20.58
CA GLY A 47 -52.77 10.11 21.43
C GLY A 47 -52.89 11.46 20.68
N ARG A 48 -54.05 12.10 20.79
CA ARG A 48 -54.55 13.32 20.10
C ARG A 48 -53.63 14.57 20.00
N ARG A 49 -53.67 15.18 18.80
CA ARG A 49 -53.77 16.62 18.45
C ARG A 49 -53.43 17.69 19.52
N ARG A 50 -52.60 18.66 19.12
CA ARG A 50 -52.97 20.09 19.23
C ARG A 50 -52.47 20.92 18.04
N GLN A 51 -53.30 21.87 17.62
CA GLN A 51 -53.12 22.74 16.46
C GLN A 51 -53.27 24.18 16.95
N VAL A 52 -52.35 25.08 16.62
CA VAL A 52 -52.50 26.52 16.87
C VAL A 52 -52.15 27.30 15.61
N ARG A 53 -53.04 28.20 15.22
CA ARG A 53 -52.90 29.15 14.09
C ARG A 53 -52.42 30.51 14.60
N GLY A 54 -51.75 31.28 13.73
CA GLY A 54 -51.54 32.73 13.88
C GLY A 54 -50.71 33.30 12.72
N THR A 55 -51.30 33.62 11.56
CA THR A 55 -51.69 35.00 11.12
C THR A 55 -50.50 35.96 10.94
N ARG A 56 -49.97 36.14 9.71
CA ARG A 56 -50.44 37.04 8.61
C ARG A 56 -50.35 38.57 8.87
N LYS A 57 -49.38 39.22 8.22
CA LYS A 57 -49.44 40.47 7.40
C LYS A 57 -48.28 40.32 6.39
N ARG A 58 -48.38 40.37 5.06
CA ARG A 58 -49.16 41.17 4.09
C ARG A 58 -48.88 42.67 4.15
N GLU A 59 -48.06 43.11 3.20
CA GLU A 59 -48.33 44.29 2.38
C GLU A 59 -48.09 43.95 0.90
N ARG A 60 -48.77 44.68 0.01
CA ARG A 60 -48.76 44.51 -1.45
C ARG A 60 -48.68 45.89 -2.08
N PHE A 61 -47.95 46.02 -3.18
CA PHE A 61 -48.29 46.99 -4.22
C PHE A 61 -48.53 46.31 -5.58
N ARG A 62 -49.33 46.97 -6.43
CA ARG A 62 -49.94 46.46 -7.69
C ARG A 62 -48.92 46.52 -8.84
N ALA A 63 -48.80 45.52 -9.72
CA ALA A 63 -49.62 45.24 -10.94
C ALA A 63 -49.47 46.32 -12.05
N SER A 64 -49.31 46.02 -13.34
CA SER A 64 -49.80 44.85 -14.11
C SER A 64 -48.92 44.41 -15.33
N LYS A 65 -49.19 43.17 -15.77
CA LYS A 65 -48.86 42.40 -17.00
C LYS A 65 -49.01 43.15 -18.36
N PRO A 66 -48.64 42.57 -19.54
CA PRO A 66 -48.37 41.13 -19.88
C PRO A 66 -47.00 40.88 -20.57
N ASP A 67 -46.63 39.70 -21.12
CA ASP A 67 -46.77 38.24 -20.79
C ASP A 67 -45.87 37.45 -21.81
N ALA A 68 -46.25 36.23 -22.25
CA ALA A 68 -45.64 35.30 -23.24
C ALA A 68 -44.57 34.29 -22.75
N ASP A 69 -44.99 33.01 -22.75
CA ASP A 69 -44.26 31.78 -23.12
C ASP A 69 -42.99 31.33 -22.36
N ALA A 70 -43.18 30.42 -21.39
CA ALA A 70 -42.34 29.22 -21.18
C ALA A 70 -42.87 28.29 -20.07
N GLU A 71 -43.73 27.32 -20.38
CA GLU A 71 -43.92 26.13 -19.52
C GLU A 71 -44.30 24.88 -20.35
N VAL A 72 -43.81 23.72 -19.92
CA VAL A 72 -44.09 22.36 -20.45
C VAL A 72 -43.58 22.01 -21.85
N VAL A 73 -42.45 21.28 -21.93
CA VAL A 73 -42.40 19.88 -22.45
C VAL A 73 -41.18 19.16 -21.84
N LEU A 74 -41.39 18.10 -21.04
CA LEU A 74 -40.39 17.04 -20.86
C LEU A 74 -41.04 15.70 -20.46
N ALA A 75 -41.82 15.16 -21.39
CA ALA A 75 -42.28 13.78 -21.39
C ALA A 75 -42.31 13.30 -22.84
N GLY A 76 -41.49 12.30 -23.20
CA GLY A 76 -41.32 11.88 -24.59
C GLY A 76 -40.11 10.99 -24.84
N ILE A 77 -40.03 9.84 -24.15
CA ILE A 77 -39.15 8.76 -24.60
C ILE A 77 -39.84 8.11 -25.81
N LEU A 78 -39.23 8.23 -27.00
CA LEU A 78 -39.62 7.49 -28.18
C LEU A 78 -38.60 6.39 -28.48
N VAL A 79 -39.12 5.22 -28.87
CA VAL A 79 -38.37 3.98 -29.09
C VAL A 79 -37.53 4.09 -30.37
N ALA A 80 -36.28 3.63 -30.31
CA ALA A 80 -35.37 3.51 -31.45
C ALA A 80 -34.66 2.13 -31.48
N ASP A 81 -34.00 1.84 -32.59
CA ASP A 81 -33.60 0.49 -33.04
C ASP A 81 -32.40 -0.11 -32.26
N PRO A 82 -32.46 -1.38 -31.78
CA PRO A 82 -31.39 -1.97 -30.97
C PRO A 82 -30.00 -2.05 -31.64
N ALA A 83 -29.91 -1.95 -32.97
CA ALA A 83 -28.65 -2.12 -33.70
C ALA A 83 -27.72 -0.88 -33.69
N CYS A 84 -28.20 0.32 -33.34
CA CYS A 84 -27.41 1.57 -33.43
C CYS A 84 -26.93 2.17 -32.09
N HIS A 85 -27.32 1.58 -30.95
CA HIS A 85 -27.18 2.20 -29.63
C HIS A 85 -25.74 2.40 -29.12
N GLY A 86 -24.76 1.63 -29.62
CA GLY A 86 -23.38 1.65 -29.10
C GLY A 86 -22.61 2.96 -29.28
N ALA A 87 -22.88 3.70 -30.37
CA ALA A 87 -22.17 4.95 -30.67
C ALA A 87 -22.87 6.20 -30.08
N GLN A 88 -24.20 6.17 -29.95
CA GLN A 88 -24.98 7.29 -29.41
C GLN A 88 -24.81 7.42 -27.88
N ALA A 89 -24.91 6.30 -27.14
CA ALA A 89 -24.70 6.31 -25.69
C ALA A 89 -23.30 6.81 -25.27
N LEU A 90 -22.29 6.62 -26.14
CA LEU A 90 -20.93 7.09 -25.94
C LEU A 90 -20.78 8.62 -26.11
N THR A 91 -21.57 9.21 -27.01
CA THR A 91 -21.56 10.67 -27.26
C THR A 91 -22.36 11.44 -26.21
N ASP A 92 -23.43 10.83 -25.67
CA ASP A 92 -24.26 11.41 -24.61
C ASP A 92 -23.47 11.61 -23.31
N LEU A 93 -22.71 10.60 -22.84
CA LEU A 93 -21.96 10.67 -21.57
C LEU A 93 -21.01 11.88 -21.49
N VAL A 94 -20.21 12.09 -22.54
CA VAL A 94 -19.25 13.21 -22.58
C VAL A 94 -19.96 14.55 -22.74
N ALA A 95 -21.04 14.60 -23.53
CA ALA A 95 -21.85 15.81 -23.70
C ALA A 95 -22.54 16.21 -22.38
N ASP A 96 -22.96 15.24 -21.58
CA ASP A 96 -23.61 15.43 -20.28
C ASP A 96 -22.61 15.88 -19.21
N ALA A 97 -21.45 15.22 -19.12
CA ALA A 97 -20.35 15.62 -18.23
C ALA A 97 -19.89 17.05 -18.51
N ARG A 98 -19.73 17.41 -19.79
CA ARG A 98 -19.42 18.77 -20.22
C ARG A 98 -20.47 19.79 -19.75
N ARG A 99 -21.77 19.52 -19.92
CA ARG A 99 -22.83 20.44 -19.49
C ARG A 99 -22.82 20.61 -17.97
N PHE A 100 -22.79 19.50 -17.24
CA PHE A 100 -22.78 19.49 -15.78
C PHE A 100 -21.62 20.29 -15.19
N ALA A 101 -20.39 20.02 -15.64
CA ALA A 101 -19.21 20.74 -15.17
C ALA A 101 -19.30 22.24 -15.53
N THR A 102 -19.63 22.54 -16.79
CA THR A 102 -19.80 23.93 -17.27
C THR A 102 -20.80 24.69 -16.38
N GLU A 103 -21.98 24.13 -16.11
CA GLU A 103 -22.98 24.75 -15.25
C GLU A 103 -22.50 24.88 -13.79
N ALA A 104 -21.83 23.86 -13.24
CA ALA A 104 -21.35 23.87 -11.86
C ALA A 104 -20.34 25.00 -11.62
N HIS A 105 -19.33 25.14 -12.49
CA HIS A 105 -18.33 26.19 -12.41
C HIS A 105 -18.90 27.59 -12.80
N GLN A 106 -19.89 27.66 -13.71
CA GLN A 106 -20.59 28.93 -14.02
C GLN A 106 -21.46 29.45 -12.87
N ARG A 107 -22.13 28.57 -12.11
CA ARG A 107 -23.00 28.98 -10.98
C ARG A 107 -22.26 29.71 -9.85
N ILE A 108 -20.93 29.54 -9.78
CA ILE A 108 -20.04 30.22 -8.83
C ILE A 108 -19.17 31.32 -9.49
N ASP A 109 -19.43 31.65 -10.76
CA ASP A 109 -18.63 32.54 -11.63
C ASP A 109 -17.12 32.25 -11.61
N GLN A 110 -16.73 30.97 -11.62
CA GLN A 110 -15.32 30.62 -11.57
C GLN A 110 -14.61 30.99 -12.88
N ARG A 111 -13.45 31.64 -12.71
CA ARG A 111 -12.63 32.17 -13.81
C ARG A 111 -11.17 31.76 -13.64
N ARG A 112 -10.45 31.64 -14.74
CA ARG A 112 -9.01 31.42 -14.75
C ARG A 112 -8.31 32.60 -14.09
N LYS A 113 -7.48 32.31 -13.07
CA LYS A 113 -6.78 33.30 -12.23
C LYS A 113 -6.04 34.40 -13.00
N TYR A 114 -5.53 34.07 -14.19
CA TYR A 114 -4.66 34.96 -14.97
C TYR A 114 -5.30 35.55 -16.22
N SER A 115 -6.06 34.76 -16.98
CA SER A 115 -6.72 35.23 -18.21
C SER A 115 -8.13 35.80 -18.00
N ASN A 116 -8.71 35.63 -16.80
CA ASN A 116 -10.09 35.96 -16.45
C ASN A 116 -11.18 35.30 -17.34
N GLN A 117 -10.77 34.31 -18.15
CA GLN A 117 -11.66 33.51 -18.98
C GLN A 117 -12.53 32.58 -18.10
N PRO A 118 -13.75 32.20 -18.55
CA PRO A 118 -14.57 31.21 -17.85
C PRO A 118 -13.79 29.91 -17.62
N TYR A 119 -13.95 29.29 -16.45
CA TYR A 119 -13.21 28.07 -16.11
C TYR A 119 -13.45 26.91 -17.08
N GLN A 120 -14.59 26.91 -17.79
CA GLN A 120 -14.93 26.00 -18.89
C GLN A 120 -13.81 25.84 -19.94
N GLU A 121 -13.01 26.88 -20.23
CA GLU A 121 -11.89 26.76 -21.18
C GLU A 121 -10.77 25.84 -20.67
N HIS A 122 -10.57 25.72 -19.34
CA HIS A 122 -9.68 24.72 -18.75
C HIS A 122 -10.19 23.30 -19.01
N LEU A 123 -11.43 23.05 -18.57
CA LEU A 123 -12.07 21.74 -18.64
C LEU A 123 -12.11 21.23 -20.08
N LYS A 124 -12.37 22.14 -21.03
CA LYS A 124 -12.29 21.89 -22.46
C LYS A 124 -10.88 21.51 -22.91
N ALA A 125 -9.87 22.31 -22.57
CA ALA A 125 -8.48 22.03 -22.96
C ALA A 125 -7.99 20.68 -22.39
N VAL A 126 -8.32 20.36 -21.14
CA VAL A 126 -7.97 19.07 -20.51
C VAL A 126 -8.69 17.91 -21.21
N ALA A 127 -10.01 18.02 -21.43
CA ALA A 127 -10.78 16.98 -22.11
C ALA A 127 -10.36 16.77 -23.58
N GLU A 128 -10.05 17.83 -24.33
CA GLU A 128 -9.51 17.73 -25.70
C GLU A 128 -8.13 17.05 -25.72
N GLN A 129 -7.28 17.29 -24.72
CA GLN A 129 -6.00 16.59 -24.60
C GLN A 129 -6.17 15.09 -24.28
N VAL A 130 -7.09 14.72 -23.40
CA VAL A 130 -7.41 13.31 -23.11
C VAL A 130 -8.02 12.62 -24.35
N ALA A 131 -8.99 13.25 -25.02
CA ALA A 131 -9.58 12.75 -26.26
C ALA A 131 -8.56 12.63 -27.42
N SER A 132 -7.42 13.34 -27.38
CA SER A 132 -6.34 13.18 -28.36
C SER A 132 -5.53 11.89 -28.20
N VAL A 133 -5.71 11.17 -27.09
CA VAL A 133 -4.95 9.93 -26.78
C VAL A 133 -5.81 8.70 -26.51
N THR A 134 -7.10 8.84 -26.18
CA THR A 134 -8.03 7.74 -25.94
C THR A 134 -9.44 8.02 -26.48
N ASP A 135 -10.19 6.97 -26.79
CA ASP A 135 -11.63 6.96 -27.10
C ASP A 135 -12.50 6.58 -25.88
N ASP A 136 -11.90 6.37 -24.71
CA ASP A 136 -12.58 6.07 -23.44
C ASP A 136 -13.44 7.26 -22.96
N ALA A 137 -14.74 7.17 -23.20
CA ALA A 137 -15.70 8.21 -22.83
C ALA A 137 -15.80 8.48 -21.32
N GLU A 138 -15.51 7.49 -20.45
CA GLU A 138 -15.50 7.73 -19.00
C GLU A 138 -14.27 8.53 -18.59
N MET A 139 -13.11 8.31 -19.23
CA MET A 139 -11.92 9.15 -19.04
C MET A 139 -12.14 10.57 -19.54
N ILE A 140 -12.77 10.74 -20.70
CA ILE A 140 -13.06 12.07 -21.26
C ILE A 140 -14.13 12.78 -20.39
N ALA A 141 -15.13 12.06 -19.87
CA ALA A 141 -16.08 12.59 -18.90
C ALA A 141 -15.40 12.99 -17.58
N ALA A 142 -14.52 12.15 -17.03
CA ALA A 142 -13.73 12.47 -15.85
C ALA A 142 -12.82 13.69 -16.06
N ALA A 143 -12.27 13.88 -17.27
CA ALA A 143 -11.51 15.07 -17.64
C ALA A 143 -12.34 16.36 -17.61
N TRP A 144 -13.62 16.32 -18.00
CA TRP A 144 -14.55 17.44 -17.79
C TRP A 144 -14.87 17.69 -16.32
N LEU A 145 -14.87 16.66 -15.48
CA LEU A 145 -15.39 16.67 -14.09
C LEU A 145 -14.30 16.77 -13.01
N HIS A 146 -13.01 16.79 -13.36
CA HIS A 146 -11.92 16.54 -12.42
C HIS A 146 -11.87 17.53 -11.24
N ASP A 147 -12.03 18.82 -11.50
CA ASP A 147 -12.07 19.87 -10.47
C ASP A 147 -13.46 20.07 -9.85
N THR A 148 -14.51 19.42 -10.38
CA THR A 148 -15.90 19.77 -10.04
C THR A 148 -16.26 19.48 -8.59
N VAL A 149 -15.61 18.51 -7.94
CA VAL A 149 -15.80 18.22 -6.50
C VAL A 149 -14.88 19.04 -5.60
N GLU A 150 -13.77 19.59 -6.12
CA GLU A 150 -12.88 20.48 -5.36
C GLU A 150 -13.42 21.91 -5.29
N ASP A 151 -13.77 22.47 -6.45
CA ASP A 151 -14.06 23.89 -6.59
C ASP A 151 -15.55 24.25 -6.46
N THR A 152 -16.45 23.28 -6.61
CA THR A 152 -17.90 23.54 -6.63
C THR A 152 -18.64 22.79 -5.51
N PRO A 153 -19.88 23.18 -5.17
CA PRO A 153 -20.69 22.46 -4.18
C PRO A 153 -21.13 21.03 -4.59
N ALA A 154 -20.71 20.52 -5.74
CA ALA A 154 -21.03 19.17 -6.20
C ALA A 154 -20.30 18.11 -5.37
N THR A 155 -20.97 17.00 -5.09
CA THR A 155 -20.42 15.89 -4.30
C THR A 155 -20.13 14.68 -5.17
N PHE A 156 -19.26 13.77 -4.71
CA PHE A 156 -19.10 12.45 -5.33
C PHE A 156 -20.44 11.70 -5.49
N GLY A 157 -21.39 11.90 -4.57
CA GLY A 157 -22.72 11.32 -4.67
C GLY A 157 -23.53 11.88 -5.84
N ASP A 158 -23.30 13.12 -6.26
CA ASP A 158 -23.94 13.72 -7.44
C ASP A 158 -23.31 13.17 -8.73
N ILE A 159 -21.98 13.05 -8.76
CA ILE A 159 -21.24 12.43 -9.87
C ILE A 159 -21.68 10.98 -10.09
N GLU A 160 -21.78 10.16 -9.03
CA GLU A 160 -22.19 8.76 -9.14
C GLU A 160 -23.64 8.60 -9.63
N ARG A 161 -24.54 9.53 -9.26
CA ARG A 161 -25.94 9.51 -9.73
C ARG A 161 -26.10 9.96 -11.18
N ALA A 162 -25.25 10.86 -11.67
CA ALA A 162 -25.32 11.40 -13.03
C ALA A 162 -24.52 10.58 -14.06
N PHE A 163 -23.36 10.06 -13.67
CA PHE A 163 -22.37 9.46 -14.58
C PHE A 163 -21.95 8.04 -14.20
N GLY A 164 -22.51 7.49 -13.13
CA GLY A 164 -22.19 6.16 -12.64
C GLY A 164 -20.88 6.07 -11.84
N ARG A 165 -20.65 4.88 -11.31
CA ARG A 165 -19.60 4.62 -10.32
C ARG A 165 -18.18 4.74 -10.87
N SER A 166 -17.94 4.29 -12.11
CA SER A 166 -16.62 4.32 -12.74
C SER A 166 -16.10 5.75 -12.93
N VAL A 167 -16.94 6.65 -13.47
CA VAL A 167 -16.61 8.08 -13.58
C VAL A 167 -16.40 8.71 -12.21
N ARG A 168 -17.24 8.40 -11.21
CA ARG A 168 -17.03 8.87 -9.83
C ARG A 168 -15.71 8.39 -9.24
N ASP A 169 -15.34 7.13 -9.46
CA ASP A 169 -14.09 6.54 -8.95
C ASP A 169 -12.86 7.18 -9.64
N LEU A 170 -12.95 7.57 -10.91
CA LEU A 170 -11.91 8.34 -11.60
C LEU A 170 -11.79 9.77 -11.04
N VAL A 171 -12.92 10.48 -10.84
CA VAL A 171 -12.90 11.83 -10.25
C VAL A 171 -12.34 11.79 -8.83
N ALA A 172 -12.72 10.81 -8.00
CA ALA A 172 -12.18 10.65 -6.64
C ALA A 172 -10.67 10.33 -6.60
N GLN A 173 -10.11 9.72 -7.65
CA GLN A 173 -8.66 9.53 -7.80
C GLN A 173 -7.92 10.81 -8.24
N LEU A 174 -8.63 11.74 -8.88
CA LEU A 174 -8.09 13.01 -9.35
C LEU A 174 -8.15 14.13 -8.29
N THR A 175 -9.14 14.06 -7.41
CA THR A 175 -9.37 15.02 -6.32
C THR A 175 -8.27 14.98 -5.25
N ASP A 176 -7.70 16.14 -4.92
CA ASP A 176 -6.82 16.36 -3.77
C ASP A 176 -7.51 15.87 -2.46
N VAL A 177 -6.76 15.19 -1.59
CA VAL A 177 -7.29 14.60 -0.33
C VAL A 177 -6.75 15.29 0.92
N SER A 178 -5.74 16.15 0.77
CA SER A 178 -5.16 16.92 1.87
C SER A 178 -6.10 18.02 2.38
N LYS A 179 -6.06 18.27 3.68
CA LYS A 179 -6.84 19.32 4.34
C LYS A 179 -5.94 20.45 4.80
N PRO A 180 -6.46 21.69 4.97
CA PRO A 180 -5.69 22.80 5.53
C PRO A 180 -5.05 22.51 6.90
N SER A 181 -5.56 21.54 7.65
CA SER A 181 -5.01 21.02 8.91
C SER A 181 -3.73 20.21 8.76
N ASP A 182 -3.46 19.65 7.58
CA ASP A 182 -2.47 18.58 7.39
C ASP A 182 -1.07 19.14 7.13
N GLY A 183 -0.78 20.29 7.74
CA GLY A 183 0.50 20.98 7.69
C GLY A 183 0.62 22.01 6.56
N ASN A 184 1.88 22.33 6.24
CA ASN A 184 2.25 23.34 5.28
C ASN A 184 2.01 22.87 3.82
N ARG A 185 2.13 23.81 2.84
CA ARG A 185 1.85 23.53 1.42
C ARG A 185 2.66 22.33 0.87
N SER A 186 3.91 22.14 1.30
CA SER A 186 4.77 21.04 0.85
C SER A 186 4.33 19.69 1.43
N GLU A 187 3.84 19.67 2.66
CA GLU A 187 3.30 18.47 3.33
C GLU A 187 1.98 18.06 2.68
N ARG A 188 1.06 19.01 2.50
CA ARG A 188 -0.21 18.79 1.80
C ARG A 188 -0.02 18.25 0.38
N LYS A 189 0.81 18.92 -0.43
CA LYS A 189 1.12 18.40 -1.77
C LYS A 189 1.90 17.09 -1.78
N ALA A 190 2.55 16.67 -0.69
CA ALA A 190 3.09 15.32 -0.58
C ALA A 190 1.99 14.26 -0.35
N ILE A 191 0.97 14.59 0.45
CA ILE A 191 -0.22 13.75 0.64
C ILE A 191 -0.98 13.59 -0.69
N ASP A 192 -1.23 14.68 -1.41
CA ASP A 192 -1.95 14.64 -2.70
C ASP A 192 -1.17 13.88 -3.78
N ARG A 193 0.17 14.03 -3.81
CA ARG A 193 1.03 13.20 -4.67
C ARG A 193 0.97 11.72 -4.31
N HIS A 194 0.92 11.37 -3.03
CA HIS A 194 0.80 9.97 -2.61
C HIS A 194 -0.56 9.36 -2.99
N HIS A 195 -1.64 10.15 -2.93
CA HIS A 195 -2.96 9.75 -3.43
C HIS A 195 -2.92 9.49 -4.94
N LEU A 196 -2.40 10.43 -5.73
CA LEU A 196 -2.22 10.28 -7.18
C LEU A 196 -1.25 9.14 -7.56
N ALA A 197 -0.27 8.80 -6.72
CA ALA A 197 0.62 7.66 -6.95
C ALA A 197 -0.14 6.32 -6.95
N GLN A 198 -1.20 6.20 -6.14
CA GLN A 198 -2.08 5.01 -6.09
C GLN A 198 -3.26 5.07 -7.08
N ALA A 199 -3.40 6.18 -7.83
CA ALA A 199 -4.44 6.32 -8.84
C ALA A 199 -4.19 5.39 -10.06
N SER A 200 -5.27 5.04 -10.76
CA SER A 200 -5.19 4.24 -11.99
C SER A 200 -4.47 4.98 -13.12
N ALA A 201 -3.89 4.24 -14.07
CA ALA A 201 -3.35 4.77 -15.32
C ALA A 201 -4.33 5.71 -16.07
N ARG A 202 -5.65 5.41 -16.00
CA ARG A 202 -6.73 6.24 -16.53
C ARG A 202 -6.75 7.63 -15.87
N ALA A 203 -6.79 7.69 -14.54
CA ALA A 203 -6.73 8.95 -13.79
C ALA A 203 -5.38 9.67 -13.97
N LYS A 204 -4.25 8.96 -13.92
CA LYS A 204 -2.92 9.54 -14.17
C LYS A 204 -2.82 10.20 -15.55
N THR A 205 -3.44 9.62 -16.58
CA THR A 205 -3.54 10.20 -17.93
C THR A 205 -4.32 11.52 -17.94
N VAL A 206 -5.44 11.61 -17.21
CA VAL A 206 -6.20 12.87 -17.06
C VAL A 206 -5.36 13.92 -16.30
N LYS A 207 -4.65 13.54 -15.24
CA LYS A 207 -3.80 14.47 -14.48
C LYS A 207 -2.61 15.01 -15.29
N LEU A 208 -2.08 14.23 -16.24
CA LEU A 208 -1.08 14.72 -17.19
C LEU A 208 -1.63 15.82 -18.11
N ALA A 209 -2.87 15.70 -18.59
CA ALA A 209 -3.53 16.72 -19.41
C ALA A 209 -3.77 18.03 -18.64
N ASP A 210 -4.28 17.92 -17.40
CA ASP A 210 -4.38 19.04 -16.44
C ASP A 210 -3.03 19.75 -16.26
N LEU A 211 -2.00 18.99 -15.88
CA LEU A 211 -0.66 19.53 -15.63
C LEU A 211 -0.06 20.24 -16.86
N ILE A 212 -0.32 19.78 -18.09
CA ILE A 212 0.10 20.47 -19.32
C ILE A 212 -0.57 21.84 -19.46
N ASP A 213 -1.90 21.91 -19.27
CA ASP A 213 -2.66 23.16 -19.40
C ASP A 213 -2.27 24.16 -18.31
N ASN A 214 -2.23 23.70 -17.05
CA ASN A 214 -1.84 24.51 -15.91
C ASN A 214 -0.38 25.00 -16.01
N CYS A 215 0.57 24.16 -16.44
CA CYS A 215 1.94 24.60 -16.70
C CYS A 215 2.00 25.67 -17.80
N THR A 216 1.17 25.55 -18.84
CA THR A 216 1.16 26.48 -19.97
C THR A 216 0.62 27.87 -19.57
N ASP A 217 -0.42 27.91 -18.75
CA ASP A 217 -1.06 29.13 -18.24
C ASP A 217 -0.19 29.83 -17.19
N ILE A 218 0.20 29.12 -16.13
CA ILE A 218 1.02 29.65 -15.03
C ILE A 218 2.33 30.24 -15.56
N CYS A 219 2.99 29.56 -16.51
CA CYS A 219 4.28 30.03 -17.02
C CYS A 219 4.22 31.26 -17.93
N ARG A 220 3.04 31.57 -18.49
CA ARG A 220 2.84 32.78 -19.30
C ARG A 220 2.57 34.01 -18.43
N HIS A 221 1.98 33.81 -17.26
CA HIS A 221 1.35 34.90 -16.50
C HIS A 221 1.89 35.10 -15.08
N ASP A 222 2.56 34.12 -14.48
CA ASP A 222 3.11 34.24 -13.12
C ASP A 222 4.52 33.64 -12.99
N PRO A 223 5.56 34.33 -13.50
CA PRO A 223 6.96 33.88 -13.42
C PRO A 223 7.49 33.67 -11.99
N GLY A 224 6.85 34.28 -11.00
CA GLY A 224 7.19 34.11 -9.58
C GLY A 224 6.69 32.77 -9.05
N PHE A 225 5.38 32.54 -9.15
CA PHE A 225 4.75 31.29 -8.72
C PHE A 225 5.21 30.09 -9.57
N ALA A 226 5.51 30.28 -10.86
CA ALA A 226 5.99 29.23 -11.74
C ALA A 226 7.26 28.52 -11.21
N ARG A 227 8.12 29.19 -10.44
CA ARG A 227 9.31 28.57 -9.80
C ARG A 227 8.95 27.62 -8.64
N VAL A 228 7.79 27.81 -8.02
CA VAL A 228 7.23 26.90 -7.03
C VAL A 228 6.49 25.77 -7.76
N TYR A 229 5.59 26.12 -8.66
CA TYR A 229 4.81 25.17 -9.44
C TYR A 229 5.68 24.18 -10.23
N LEU A 230 6.77 24.60 -10.87
CA LEU A 230 7.67 23.69 -11.59
C LEU A 230 8.29 22.61 -10.70
N ARG A 231 8.54 22.89 -9.41
CA ARG A 231 9.04 21.88 -8.46
C ARG A 231 7.93 20.93 -8.02
N GLU A 232 6.73 21.45 -7.81
CA GLU A 232 5.54 20.65 -7.47
C GLU A 232 5.11 19.75 -8.64
N ALA A 233 5.15 20.27 -9.87
CA ALA A 233 4.82 19.57 -11.10
C ALA A 233 5.89 18.54 -11.51
N ALA A 234 7.18 18.83 -11.28
CA ALA A 234 8.23 17.83 -11.46
C ALA A 234 8.00 16.64 -10.51
N ALA A 235 7.79 16.90 -9.23
CA ALA A 235 7.48 15.86 -8.23
C ALA A 235 6.18 15.09 -8.54
N LEU A 236 5.22 15.70 -9.24
CA LEU A 236 4.03 15.01 -9.75
C LEU A 236 4.37 14.07 -10.92
N LEU A 237 5.25 14.47 -11.85
CA LEU A 237 5.63 13.60 -12.97
C LEU A 237 6.27 12.29 -12.50
N ASP A 238 7.04 12.32 -11.41
CA ASP A 238 7.67 11.13 -10.82
C ASP A 238 6.66 10.00 -10.53
N VAL A 239 5.39 10.34 -10.19
CA VAL A 239 4.33 9.36 -9.88
C VAL A 239 3.30 9.13 -11.00
N LEU A 240 3.36 9.92 -12.08
CA LEU A 240 2.40 9.89 -13.20
C LEU A 240 2.85 9.01 -14.39
N GLY A 241 3.99 8.32 -14.28
CA GLY A 241 4.59 7.52 -15.37
C GLY A 241 3.75 6.36 -15.93
N GLU A 242 2.68 5.95 -15.25
CA GLU A 242 1.71 4.96 -15.75
C GLU A 242 0.60 5.57 -16.65
N GLY A 243 0.55 6.90 -16.81
CA GLY A 243 -0.37 7.55 -17.75
C GLY A 243 0.09 7.43 -19.21
N ASP A 244 -0.71 7.93 -20.16
CA ASP A 244 -0.36 7.91 -21.58
C ASP A 244 1.01 8.56 -21.87
N GLU A 245 1.89 7.79 -22.51
CA GLU A 245 3.29 8.15 -22.77
C GLU A 245 3.45 9.41 -23.65
N ARG A 246 2.47 9.72 -24.51
CA ARG A 246 2.48 10.91 -25.37
C ARG A 246 2.14 12.15 -24.54
N LEU A 247 1.15 12.05 -23.64
CA LEU A 247 0.88 13.12 -22.68
C LEU A 247 2.03 13.27 -21.67
N PHE A 248 2.64 12.19 -21.20
CA PHE A 248 3.79 12.25 -20.30
C PHE A 248 4.97 13.02 -20.92
N ARG A 249 5.34 12.69 -22.17
CA ARG A 249 6.37 13.43 -22.91
C ARG A 249 5.99 14.89 -23.17
N ARG A 250 4.72 15.18 -23.47
CA ARG A 250 4.22 16.57 -23.63
C ARG A 250 4.30 17.36 -22.31
N ALA A 251 4.03 16.72 -21.18
CA ALA A 251 4.15 17.33 -19.85
C ALA A 251 5.61 17.65 -19.50
N GLN A 252 6.54 16.70 -19.69
CA GLN A 252 7.98 16.96 -19.56
C GLN A 252 8.43 18.13 -20.45
N GLN A 253 7.97 18.17 -21.71
CA GLN A 253 8.25 19.27 -22.63
C GLN A 253 7.66 20.61 -22.17
N ALA A 254 6.43 20.63 -21.64
CA ALA A 254 5.81 21.85 -21.10
C ALA A 254 6.62 22.42 -19.92
N LEU A 255 7.02 21.56 -18.97
CA LEU A 255 7.87 21.95 -17.85
C LEU A 255 9.25 22.44 -18.31
N ALA A 256 9.90 21.74 -19.25
CA ALA A 256 11.19 22.16 -19.80
C ALA A 256 11.10 23.48 -20.59
N ASN A 257 10.03 23.68 -21.36
CA ASN A 257 9.75 24.94 -22.05
C ASN A 257 9.57 26.09 -21.06
N CYS A 258 8.88 25.83 -19.95
CA CYS A 258 8.68 26.81 -18.91
C CYS A 258 9.98 27.14 -18.16
N ALA A 259 10.75 26.13 -17.74
CA ALA A 259 12.04 26.32 -17.09
C ALA A 259 12.99 27.17 -17.94
N ARG A 260 13.07 26.89 -19.26
CA ARG A 260 13.84 27.70 -20.22
C ARG A 260 13.39 29.17 -20.27
N ARG A 261 12.08 29.43 -20.30
CA ARG A 261 11.53 30.81 -20.27
C ARG A 261 11.88 31.57 -18.99
N LEU A 262 12.05 30.87 -17.86
CA LEU A 262 12.37 31.45 -16.56
C LEU A 262 13.88 31.56 -16.26
N GLY A 263 14.74 31.16 -17.22
CA GLY A 263 16.19 31.09 -17.02
C GLY A 263 16.62 30.06 -15.97
N LEU A 264 15.79 29.04 -15.72
CA LEU A 264 16.11 27.94 -14.82
C LEU A 264 16.86 26.82 -15.58
N PRO A 265 17.73 26.04 -14.89
CA PRO A 265 18.19 24.78 -15.45
C PRO A 265 16.97 23.92 -15.78
N ALA A 266 16.94 23.35 -16.99
CA ALA A 266 15.86 22.47 -17.38
C ALA A 266 15.80 21.26 -16.42
N PRO A 267 14.60 20.82 -15.99
CA PRO A 267 14.50 19.52 -15.33
C PRO A 267 15.11 18.45 -16.25
N PRO A 268 15.82 17.45 -15.70
CA PRO A 268 16.59 16.50 -16.49
C PRO A 268 15.67 15.81 -17.50
N GLN A 269 15.91 16.09 -18.79
CA GLN A 269 15.17 15.44 -19.86
C GLN A 269 15.60 13.99 -19.92
N SER A 270 14.65 13.06 -19.92
CA SER A 270 14.90 11.68 -20.32
C SER A 270 15.25 11.69 -21.81
N VAL A 271 16.55 11.71 -22.12
CA VAL A 271 17.07 11.67 -23.48
C VAL A 271 16.81 10.27 -24.05
N ALA A 272 15.65 10.10 -24.67
CA ALA A 272 15.49 9.07 -25.69
C ALA A 272 16.48 9.39 -26.84
N GLU A 273 17.04 8.35 -27.45
CA GLU A 273 17.97 8.44 -28.60
C GLU A 273 19.43 8.89 -28.30
N ASP A 274 20.07 8.37 -27.24
CA ASP A 274 21.36 7.64 -27.38
C ASP A 274 21.88 7.08 -26.04
N ALA A 275 21.67 5.79 -25.77
CA ALA A 275 22.39 5.06 -24.72
C ALA A 275 22.21 3.53 -24.83
N ARG A 276 23.09 2.84 -25.56
CA ARG A 276 23.43 1.44 -25.23
C ARG A 276 24.44 1.41 -24.08
N GLN A 277 24.06 1.98 -22.94
CA GLN A 277 24.90 2.09 -21.75
C GLN A 277 24.06 1.75 -20.50
N PRO A 278 24.35 0.64 -19.80
CA PRO A 278 23.51 0.15 -18.72
C PRO A 278 23.81 0.88 -17.40
N LEU A 279 23.06 1.94 -17.10
CA LEU A 279 23.26 2.72 -15.87
C LEU A 279 21.96 3.37 -15.36
N ARG A 280 21.06 2.53 -14.84
CA ARG A 280 20.43 2.75 -13.52
C ARG A 280 20.25 1.40 -12.83
N SER A 281 20.58 1.34 -11.53
CA SER A 281 20.44 0.16 -10.69
C SER A 281 18.99 -0.04 -10.25
N GLU A 282 18.09 -0.14 -11.22
CA GLU A 282 16.68 -0.35 -11.00
C GLU A 282 16.33 -1.80 -11.30
N LEU A 283 15.74 -2.47 -10.31
CA LEU A 283 15.09 -3.75 -10.46
C LEU A 283 14.15 -3.72 -11.68
N SER A 284 14.17 -4.77 -12.50
CA SER A 284 13.32 -4.86 -13.69
C SER A 284 11.85 -4.67 -13.31
N LEU A 285 10.99 -4.27 -14.26
CA LEU A 285 9.55 -4.10 -13.97
C LEU A 285 8.90 -5.38 -13.40
N SER A 286 9.38 -6.56 -13.81
CA SER A 286 8.94 -7.83 -13.22
C SER A 286 9.45 -8.05 -11.79
N GLN A 287 10.67 -7.63 -11.47
CA GLN A 287 11.20 -7.64 -10.10
C GLN A 287 10.48 -6.60 -9.22
N ARG A 288 10.26 -5.35 -9.67
CA ARG A 288 9.46 -4.33 -8.97
C ARG A 288 8.04 -4.81 -8.67
N ARG A 289 7.37 -5.42 -9.65
CA ARG A 289 6.03 -5.99 -9.45
C ARG A 289 6.04 -7.17 -8.48
N ALA A 290 7.04 -8.06 -8.57
CA ALA A 290 7.18 -9.17 -7.63
C ALA A 290 7.45 -8.67 -6.20
N LEU A 291 8.20 -7.58 -6.05
CA LEU A 291 8.52 -6.90 -4.81
C LEU A 291 7.29 -6.26 -4.14
N ARG A 292 6.49 -5.52 -4.91
CA ARG A 292 5.24 -4.93 -4.41
C ARG A 292 4.23 -6.00 -4.00
N LEU A 293 4.01 -7.01 -4.85
CA LEU A 293 3.18 -8.16 -4.52
C LEU A 293 3.68 -8.89 -3.27
N PHE A 294 5.00 -8.97 -3.09
CA PHE A 294 5.61 -9.55 -1.90
C PHE A 294 5.32 -8.73 -0.63
N THR A 295 5.48 -7.40 -0.64
CA THR A 295 5.21 -6.58 0.56
C THR A 295 3.72 -6.47 0.90
N GLU A 296 2.83 -6.51 -0.11
CA GLU A 296 1.38 -6.46 0.10
C GLU A 296 0.79 -7.83 0.52
N ALA A 297 1.41 -8.96 0.16
CA ALA A 297 0.88 -10.29 0.45
C ALA A 297 1.12 -10.80 1.88
N PHE A 298 2.08 -10.22 2.62
CA PHE A 298 2.48 -10.72 3.95
C PHE A 298 2.05 -9.73 5.05
N THR A 299 0.82 -9.88 5.53
CA THR A 299 0.22 -9.03 6.58
C THR A 299 0.05 -9.75 7.92
N ALA A 300 -0.16 -8.99 8.99
CA ALA A 300 -0.48 -9.49 10.32
C ALA A 300 -1.66 -10.48 10.31
N SER A 301 -2.65 -10.27 9.43
CA SER A 301 -3.84 -11.11 9.35
C SER A 301 -3.60 -12.53 8.82
N GLU A 302 -2.49 -12.79 8.13
CA GLU A 302 -2.13 -14.12 7.62
C GLU A 302 -1.58 -15.06 8.70
N ILE A 303 -1.14 -14.51 9.85
CA ILE A 303 -0.52 -15.28 10.94
C ILE A 303 -1.21 -15.11 12.30
N ALA A 304 -2.12 -14.14 12.44
CA ALA A 304 -2.81 -13.85 13.68
C ALA A 304 -3.77 -14.97 14.11
N GLN A 305 -3.60 -15.43 15.34
CA GLN A 305 -4.57 -16.29 16.00
C GLN A 305 -5.72 -15.45 16.58
N PRO A 306 -6.97 -15.94 16.59
CA PRO A 306 -8.06 -15.26 17.29
C PRO A 306 -7.74 -15.12 18.79
N LEU A 307 -7.89 -13.91 19.33
CA LEU A 307 -7.70 -13.72 20.77
C LEU A 307 -8.85 -14.40 21.52
N ARG A 308 -8.56 -15.52 22.22
CA ARG A 308 -9.55 -16.19 23.07
C ARG A 308 -9.92 -15.22 24.20
N SER A 309 -11.17 -14.76 24.18
CA SER A 309 -11.66 -13.71 25.09
C SER A 309 -12.87 -14.17 25.88
N PHE A 310 -12.91 -13.78 27.15
CA PHE A 310 -13.89 -14.20 28.16
C PHE A 310 -14.47 -12.99 28.87
N ASP A 311 -15.63 -13.13 29.49
CA ASP A 311 -16.26 -12.03 30.22
C ASP A 311 -15.58 -11.86 31.59
N ILE A 312 -15.41 -10.61 32.05
CA ILE A 312 -14.54 -10.26 33.19
C ILE A 312 -14.91 -10.96 34.50
N GLU A 313 -16.18 -11.28 34.68
CA GLU A 313 -16.73 -12.05 35.81
C GLU A 313 -16.10 -13.44 35.92
N ARG A 314 -15.57 -13.97 34.81
CA ARG A 314 -14.88 -15.27 34.72
C ARG A 314 -13.36 -15.16 34.85
N GLY A 315 -12.81 -14.00 35.24
CA GLY A 315 -11.36 -13.78 35.27
C GLY A 315 -10.56 -14.81 36.09
N MET A 316 -11.15 -15.39 37.15
CA MET A 316 -10.51 -16.47 37.92
C MET A 316 -10.46 -17.80 37.15
N ASP A 317 -11.52 -18.17 36.42
CA ASP A 317 -11.52 -19.34 35.50
C ASP A 317 -10.43 -19.16 34.43
N VAL A 318 -10.27 -17.93 33.93
CA VAL A 318 -9.28 -17.59 32.90
C VAL A 318 -7.87 -17.74 33.44
N LEU A 319 -7.57 -17.26 34.66
CA LEU A 319 -6.27 -17.47 35.30
C LEU A 319 -5.97 -18.97 35.53
N GLN A 320 -6.96 -19.76 35.94
CA GLN A 320 -6.81 -21.22 36.06
C GLN A 320 -6.54 -21.88 34.71
N THR A 321 -7.23 -21.43 33.65
CA THR A 321 -7.03 -21.91 32.28
C THR A 321 -5.61 -21.58 31.78
N LEU A 322 -5.17 -20.32 31.93
CA LEU A 322 -3.81 -19.87 31.59
C LEU A 322 -2.70 -20.56 32.40
N ALA A 323 -3.03 -21.12 33.57
CA ALA A 323 -2.08 -21.86 34.41
C ALA A 323 -2.07 -23.38 34.15
N SER A 324 -3.02 -23.92 33.38
CA SER A 324 -3.19 -25.36 33.14
C SER A 324 -3.25 -25.78 31.67
N ALA A 325 -3.41 -24.83 30.75
CA ALA A 325 -3.40 -25.06 29.31
C ALA A 325 -2.02 -24.77 28.71
N ASP A 326 -1.37 -25.81 28.18
CA ASP A 326 -0.08 -25.68 27.47
C ASP A 326 -0.20 -24.87 26.15
N ASP A 327 -1.43 -24.63 25.64
CA ASP A 327 -1.70 -23.98 24.36
C ASP A 327 -2.17 -22.50 24.46
N LEU A 328 -2.22 -21.92 25.67
CA LEU A 328 -2.80 -20.59 25.90
C LEU A 328 -1.88 -19.67 26.71
N GLU A 329 -1.05 -18.90 26.01
CA GLU A 329 -0.15 -17.91 26.61
C GLU A 329 -0.88 -16.62 27.07
N VAL A 330 -2.03 -16.32 26.47
CA VAL A 330 -2.73 -15.02 26.61
C VAL A 330 -4.22 -15.14 26.35
N ALA A 331 -5.03 -14.44 27.14
CA ALA A 331 -6.48 -14.39 27.01
C ALA A 331 -7.02 -12.96 27.21
N GLY A 332 -8.00 -12.56 26.40
CA GLY A 332 -8.68 -11.28 26.55
C GLY A 332 -9.76 -11.33 27.63
N LEU A 333 -9.97 -10.22 28.35
CA LEU A 333 -11.15 -10.00 29.18
C LEU A 333 -12.08 -8.96 28.54
N ARG A 334 -13.38 -9.25 28.57
CA ARG A 334 -14.44 -8.44 28.00
C ARG A 334 -15.34 -7.84 29.06
N ARG A 335 -15.89 -6.68 28.76
CA ARG A 335 -17.02 -6.06 29.47
C ARG A 335 -17.99 -5.55 28.41
N ASP A 336 -19.28 -5.83 28.58
CA ASP A 336 -20.34 -5.46 27.62
C ASP A 336 -20.05 -5.89 26.16
N GLY A 337 -19.37 -7.03 25.99
CA GLY A 337 -18.96 -7.59 24.69
C GLY A 337 -17.65 -7.04 24.11
N VAL A 338 -17.12 -5.93 24.63
CA VAL A 338 -15.88 -5.28 24.16
C VAL A 338 -14.67 -5.82 24.92
N CYS A 339 -13.58 -6.13 24.23
CA CYS A 339 -12.34 -6.59 24.86
C CYS A 339 -11.56 -5.41 25.47
N ILE A 340 -11.53 -5.31 26.80
CA ILE A 340 -10.98 -4.15 27.54
C ILE A 340 -9.50 -4.30 27.92
N GLY A 341 -8.98 -5.53 27.90
CA GLY A 341 -7.58 -5.83 28.20
C GLY A 341 -7.31 -7.33 28.13
N TYR A 342 -6.14 -7.75 28.62
CA TYR A 342 -5.70 -9.15 28.60
C TYR A 342 -5.05 -9.60 29.91
N LEU A 343 -5.04 -10.91 30.10
CA LEU A 343 -4.25 -11.65 31.08
C LEU A 343 -3.24 -12.53 30.33
N SER A 344 -2.07 -12.76 30.91
CA SER A 344 -1.03 -13.63 30.37
C SER A 344 -0.67 -14.76 31.33
N ALA A 345 -0.20 -15.88 30.77
CA ALA A 345 0.40 -16.95 31.54
C ALA A 345 1.53 -16.43 32.45
N GLY A 346 1.74 -17.08 33.60
CA GLY A 346 2.74 -16.69 34.60
C GLY A 346 2.35 -15.53 35.54
N GLN A 347 1.19 -14.87 35.35
CA GLN A 347 0.66 -13.94 36.36
C GLN A 347 0.13 -14.73 37.58
N GLN A 348 0.58 -14.38 38.79
CA GLN A 348 0.26 -15.14 40.01
C GLN A 348 -1.23 -15.05 40.40
N ALA A 349 -1.88 -16.19 40.55
CA ALA A 349 -3.32 -16.34 40.82
C ALA A 349 -3.80 -15.88 42.23
N HIS A 350 -2.96 -15.20 43.01
CA HIS A 350 -3.30 -14.69 44.35
C HIS A 350 -3.83 -13.26 44.36
N ARG A 351 -3.87 -12.59 43.20
CA ARG A 351 -4.46 -11.24 43.03
C ARG A 351 -5.78 -11.34 42.27
N ALA A 352 -6.66 -10.37 42.48
CA ALA A 352 -7.91 -10.29 41.71
C ALA A 352 -7.60 -10.16 40.21
N PRO A 353 -8.43 -10.72 39.29
CA PRO A 353 -8.20 -10.58 37.86
C PRO A 353 -8.16 -9.13 37.38
N GLU A 354 -8.90 -8.25 38.04
CA GLU A 354 -8.93 -6.80 37.76
C GLU A 354 -7.60 -6.11 38.05
N ASP A 355 -6.88 -6.55 39.10
CA ASP A 355 -5.53 -6.09 39.47
C ASP A 355 -4.43 -6.58 38.52
N LEU A 356 -4.71 -7.65 37.78
CA LEU A 356 -3.79 -8.29 36.84
C LEU A 356 -4.06 -7.91 35.38
N LEU A 357 -5.22 -7.29 35.11
CA LEU A 357 -5.67 -6.88 33.79
C LEU A 357 -4.70 -5.88 33.17
N ARG A 358 -4.11 -6.25 32.02
CA ARG A 358 -3.26 -5.35 31.24
C ARG A 358 -4.08 -4.71 30.14
N ALA A 359 -4.04 -3.37 30.07
CA ALA A 359 -4.59 -2.65 28.92
C ALA A 359 -3.76 -2.92 27.66
N PHE A 360 -4.41 -2.94 26.49
CA PHE A 360 -3.71 -3.05 25.21
C PHE A 360 -2.97 -1.74 24.90
N ALA A 361 -1.64 -1.71 25.07
CA ALA A 361 -0.88 -0.50 24.80
C ALA A 361 -0.96 -0.13 23.31
N PRO A 362 -1.00 1.17 22.94
CA PRO A 362 -1.04 1.58 21.53
C PRO A 362 0.10 0.96 20.69
N ALA A 363 1.31 0.90 21.23
CA ALA A 363 2.49 0.31 20.57
C ALA A 363 2.51 -1.24 20.56
N GLN A 364 1.56 -1.92 21.22
CA GLN A 364 1.35 -3.36 21.10
C GLN A 364 0.33 -3.72 20.02
N ARG A 365 -0.40 -2.74 19.47
CA ARG A 365 -1.52 -2.98 18.55
C ARG A 365 -1.11 -2.66 17.12
N VAL A 366 -1.44 -3.56 16.21
CA VAL A 366 -1.33 -3.37 14.75
C VAL A 366 -2.70 -3.52 14.10
N ARG A 367 -2.84 -3.05 12.86
CA ARG A 367 -4.03 -3.34 12.05
C ARG A 367 -3.91 -4.71 11.38
N ARG A 368 -5.03 -5.28 10.89
CA ARG A 368 -5.02 -6.54 10.12
C ARG A 368 -4.15 -6.49 8.86
N ASP A 369 -4.13 -5.34 8.20
CA ASP A 369 -3.39 -5.05 6.97
C ASP A 369 -1.95 -4.56 7.23
N ALA A 370 -1.50 -4.49 8.48
CA ALA A 370 -0.12 -4.12 8.81
C ALA A 370 0.89 -5.16 8.28
N PRO A 371 2.05 -4.74 7.74
CA PRO A 371 3.07 -5.65 7.23
C PRO A 371 3.73 -6.46 8.34
N LEU A 372 4.25 -7.64 8.03
CA LEU A 372 4.96 -8.48 9.03
C LEU A 372 6.19 -7.78 9.65
N SER A 373 6.81 -6.81 8.98
CA SER A 373 7.90 -6.01 9.55
C SER A 373 7.48 -5.18 10.78
N GLU A 374 6.23 -4.72 10.81
CA GLU A 374 5.62 -4.02 11.95
C GLU A 374 5.32 -5.00 13.09
N VAL A 375 4.76 -6.17 12.77
CA VAL A 375 4.51 -7.25 13.74
C VAL A 375 5.80 -7.66 14.45
N VAL A 376 6.88 -7.94 13.69
CA VAL A 376 8.17 -8.30 14.28
C VAL A 376 8.67 -7.15 15.17
N HIS A 377 8.52 -5.88 14.76
CA HIS A 377 8.94 -4.73 15.57
C HIS A 377 8.18 -4.58 16.90
N VAL A 378 6.91 -4.97 16.94
CA VAL A 378 6.16 -5.07 18.21
C VAL A 378 6.75 -6.21 19.05
N LEU A 379 6.97 -7.38 18.47
CA LEU A 379 7.50 -8.58 19.15
C LEU A 379 8.96 -8.45 19.64
N THR A 380 9.71 -7.44 19.19
CA THR A 380 11.03 -7.11 19.77
C THR A 380 10.95 -6.34 21.09
N HIS A 381 9.81 -5.70 21.38
CA HIS A 381 9.61 -4.86 22.58
C HIS A 381 8.56 -5.44 23.54
N TYR A 382 7.69 -6.32 23.04
CA TYR A 382 6.59 -6.92 23.78
C TYR A 382 6.51 -8.43 23.47
N ASP A 383 5.92 -9.21 24.37
CA ASP A 383 5.76 -10.65 24.15
C ASP A 383 4.58 -10.99 23.23
N PHE A 384 3.62 -10.07 23.10
CA PHE A 384 2.41 -10.20 22.28
C PHE A 384 2.24 -8.99 21.37
N CYS A 385 1.81 -9.25 20.13
CA CYS A 385 1.34 -8.24 19.19
C CYS A 385 -0.17 -8.46 18.96
N PHE A 386 -0.99 -7.44 19.22
CA PHE A 386 -2.45 -7.53 19.16
C PHE A 386 -2.99 -6.97 17.85
N VAL A 387 -3.83 -7.73 17.15
CA VAL A 387 -4.36 -7.35 15.84
C VAL A 387 -5.76 -6.78 15.98
N THR A 388 -5.96 -5.58 15.44
CA THR A 388 -7.19 -4.80 15.56
C THR A 388 -8.09 -4.92 14.33
N ALA A 389 -9.40 -5.05 14.55
CA ALA A 389 -10.44 -5.12 13.52
C ALA A 389 -11.63 -4.24 13.95
N MET A 390 -12.10 -3.37 13.05
CA MET A 390 -13.21 -2.43 13.30
C MET A 390 -13.04 -1.50 14.54
N GLY A 391 -11.84 -1.39 15.08
CA GLY A 391 -11.50 -0.58 16.28
C GLY A 391 -11.11 -1.43 17.50
N ASP A 392 -11.57 -2.68 17.57
CA ASP A 392 -11.36 -3.58 18.70
C ASP A 392 -10.20 -4.55 18.47
N VAL A 393 -9.63 -5.10 19.57
CA VAL A 393 -8.65 -6.19 19.49
C VAL A 393 -9.37 -7.51 19.24
N ALA A 394 -9.06 -8.13 18.09
CA ALA A 394 -9.69 -9.37 17.64
C ALA A 394 -8.71 -10.56 17.53
N GLY A 395 -7.41 -10.28 17.37
CA GLY A 395 -6.38 -11.29 17.22
C GLY A 395 -5.14 -11.02 18.06
N VAL A 396 -4.27 -12.02 18.16
CA VAL A 396 -2.96 -11.95 18.78
C VAL A 396 -1.94 -12.74 17.97
N ILE A 397 -0.70 -12.29 18.00
CA ILE A 397 0.46 -12.93 17.41
C ILE A 397 1.51 -13.04 18.52
N THR A 398 2.08 -14.23 18.72
CA THR A 398 3.18 -14.47 19.67
C THR A 398 4.51 -14.68 18.92
N ARG A 399 5.62 -14.84 19.65
CA ARG A 399 6.90 -15.25 19.03
C ARG A 399 6.84 -16.66 18.44
N GLY A 400 5.94 -17.53 18.89
CA GLY A 400 5.73 -18.87 18.33
C GLY A 400 5.18 -18.83 16.90
N ASP A 401 4.29 -17.88 16.61
CA ASP A 401 3.70 -17.68 15.27
C ASP A 401 4.75 -17.32 14.21
N MET A 402 5.94 -16.87 14.62
CA MET A 402 7.06 -16.61 13.69
C MET A 402 7.60 -17.88 13.01
N GLN A 403 7.24 -19.07 13.49
CA GLN A 403 7.58 -20.35 12.83
C GLN A 403 6.61 -20.72 11.69
N GLN A 404 5.46 -20.03 11.57
CA GLN A 404 4.44 -20.38 10.59
C GLN A 404 4.99 -20.32 9.14
N PRO A 405 4.52 -21.18 8.22
CA PRO A 405 5.03 -21.24 6.84
C PRO A 405 4.98 -19.89 6.10
N VAL A 406 3.98 -19.05 6.37
CA VAL A 406 3.84 -17.69 5.83
C VAL A 406 5.05 -16.82 6.18
N VAL A 407 5.49 -16.84 7.45
CA VAL A 407 6.67 -16.09 7.91
C VAL A 407 7.95 -16.64 7.26
N ARG A 408 8.03 -17.96 7.02
CA ARG A 408 9.15 -18.56 6.27
C ARG A 408 9.21 -18.07 4.82
N MET A 409 8.06 -18.00 4.14
CA MET A 409 7.96 -17.48 2.78
C MET A 409 8.35 -16.00 2.72
N TRP A 410 7.89 -15.20 3.67
CA TRP A 410 8.29 -13.80 3.82
C TRP A 410 9.80 -13.66 4.04
N LEU A 411 10.38 -14.30 5.05
CA LEU A 411 11.82 -14.19 5.32
C LEU A 411 12.69 -14.71 4.17
N PHE A 412 12.26 -15.76 3.47
CA PHE A 412 12.95 -16.25 2.28
C PHE A 412 12.93 -15.23 1.13
N GLY A 413 11.79 -14.55 0.92
CA GLY A 413 11.69 -13.44 -0.01
C GLY A 413 12.61 -12.29 0.38
N ILE A 414 12.55 -11.79 1.63
CA ILE A 414 13.43 -10.75 2.17
C ILE A 414 14.92 -11.04 1.90
N VAL A 415 15.36 -12.28 2.14
CA VAL A 415 16.76 -12.70 1.87
C VAL A 415 17.06 -12.78 0.37
N THR A 416 16.13 -13.27 -0.44
CA THR A 416 16.27 -13.35 -1.92
C THR A 416 16.40 -11.96 -2.53
N LEU A 417 15.60 -11.01 -2.07
CA LEU A 417 15.57 -9.62 -2.53
C LEU A 417 16.87 -8.89 -2.13
N MET A 418 17.35 -9.11 -0.90
CA MET A 418 18.69 -8.68 -0.49
C MET A 418 19.79 -9.30 -1.38
N GLU A 419 19.69 -10.57 -1.77
CA GLU A 419 20.68 -11.21 -2.66
C GLU A 419 20.72 -10.59 -4.06
N ILE A 420 19.57 -10.16 -4.59
CA ILE A 420 19.46 -9.45 -5.88
C ILE A 420 20.05 -8.03 -5.75
N GLU A 421 19.66 -7.28 -4.71
CA GLU A 421 20.19 -5.94 -4.42
C GLU A 421 21.71 -5.92 -4.24
N LEU A 422 22.27 -6.90 -3.53
CA LEU A 422 23.72 -7.05 -3.39
C LEU A 422 24.42 -7.26 -4.74
N LEU A 423 23.81 -8.03 -5.65
CA LEU A 423 24.34 -8.32 -6.97
C LEU A 423 24.30 -7.09 -7.89
N GLU A 424 23.16 -6.39 -7.94
CA GLU A 424 23.01 -5.17 -8.75
C GLU A 424 23.93 -4.04 -8.28
N ARG A 425 24.15 -3.90 -6.98
CA ARG A 425 25.13 -2.93 -6.46
C ARG A 425 26.57 -3.28 -6.83
N ILE A 426 26.95 -4.57 -6.87
CA ILE A 426 28.28 -4.99 -7.34
C ILE A 426 28.46 -4.61 -8.81
N ARG A 427 27.46 -4.91 -9.66
CA ARG A 427 27.46 -4.53 -11.09
C ARG A 427 27.58 -3.01 -11.27
N SER A 428 26.77 -2.24 -10.55
CA SER A 428 26.76 -0.78 -10.66
C SER A 428 28.03 -0.12 -10.10
N ARG A 429 28.66 -0.68 -9.07
CA ARG A 429 29.84 -0.09 -8.41
C ARG A 429 31.16 -0.44 -9.08
N TRP A 430 31.22 -1.58 -9.78
CA TRP A 430 32.39 -2.10 -10.50
C TRP A 430 31.99 -2.72 -11.86
N PRO A 431 31.50 -1.91 -12.82
CA PRO A 431 31.02 -2.40 -14.13
C PRO A 431 32.14 -2.98 -15.01
N ASP A 432 33.40 -2.67 -14.69
CA ASP A 432 34.62 -3.20 -15.31
C ASP A 432 35.02 -4.60 -14.82
N GLY A 433 34.37 -5.11 -13.75
CA GLY A 433 34.72 -6.37 -13.11
C GLY A 433 35.84 -6.28 -12.07
N SER A 434 36.31 -5.08 -11.71
CA SER A 434 37.38 -4.90 -10.71
C SER A 434 36.94 -5.30 -9.28
N TRP A 435 35.66 -5.63 -9.08
CA TRP A 435 35.18 -6.35 -7.90
C TRP A 435 35.84 -7.72 -7.68
N THR A 436 36.34 -8.37 -8.74
CA THR A 436 37.00 -9.69 -8.64
C THR A 436 38.25 -9.68 -7.76
N GLU A 437 38.99 -8.57 -7.73
CA GLU A 437 40.17 -8.34 -6.88
C GLU A 437 39.85 -8.35 -5.37
N ARG A 438 38.57 -8.16 -5.01
CA ARG A 438 38.09 -8.11 -3.62
C ARG A 438 37.71 -9.49 -3.08
N LEU A 439 37.89 -10.55 -3.88
CA LEU A 439 37.68 -11.95 -3.48
C LEU A 439 39.00 -12.74 -3.42
N PRO A 440 39.16 -13.65 -2.43
CA PRO A 440 40.25 -14.62 -2.45
C PRO A 440 40.16 -15.53 -3.69
N ALA A 441 41.30 -15.87 -4.30
CA ALA A 441 41.38 -16.69 -5.52
C ALA A 441 40.48 -17.95 -5.46
N GLY A 442 40.59 -18.78 -4.41
CA GLY A 442 39.77 -19.99 -4.24
C GLY A 442 38.25 -19.79 -4.06
N ARG A 443 37.76 -18.54 -3.97
CA ARG A 443 36.33 -18.19 -4.13
C ARG A 443 36.01 -17.80 -5.58
N LEU A 444 36.89 -17.04 -6.23
CA LEU A 444 36.80 -16.68 -7.64
C LEU A 444 36.82 -17.93 -8.54
N ASP A 445 37.71 -18.89 -8.28
CA ASP A 445 37.80 -20.17 -9.00
C ASP A 445 36.48 -20.94 -9.00
N LYS A 446 35.76 -20.91 -7.86
CA LYS A 446 34.44 -21.56 -7.70
C LYS A 446 33.35 -20.85 -8.50
N ALA A 447 33.37 -19.52 -8.52
CA ALA A 447 32.45 -18.73 -9.34
C ALA A 447 32.71 -18.96 -10.84
N GLN A 448 33.97 -19.04 -11.26
CA GLN A 448 34.37 -19.35 -12.63
C GLN A 448 33.97 -20.78 -13.04
N ALA A 449 34.15 -21.77 -12.17
CA ALA A 449 33.70 -23.14 -12.40
C ALA A 449 32.16 -23.23 -12.56
N LEU A 450 31.41 -22.50 -11.74
CA LEU A 450 29.95 -22.41 -11.86
C LEU A 450 29.51 -21.66 -13.13
N LEU A 451 30.24 -20.62 -13.55
CA LEU A 451 29.99 -19.92 -14.80
C LEU A 451 30.20 -20.82 -16.01
N ALA A 452 31.29 -21.60 -16.03
CA ALA A 452 31.56 -22.60 -17.07
C ALA A 452 30.44 -23.65 -17.13
N GLU A 453 29.99 -24.15 -15.98
CA GLU A 453 28.87 -25.10 -15.88
C GLU A 453 27.55 -24.50 -16.42
N ARG A 454 27.22 -23.26 -16.05
CA ARG A 454 26.00 -22.59 -16.53
C ARG A 454 26.04 -22.31 -18.02
N ARG A 455 27.18 -21.83 -18.56
CA ARG A 455 27.38 -21.65 -20.00
C ARG A 455 27.28 -22.95 -20.78
N ARG A 456 27.81 -24.07 -20.25
CA ARG A 456 27.65 -25.41 -20.84
C ARG A 456 26.17 -25.84 -20.94
N ARG A 457 25.30 -25.35 -20.04
CA ARG A 457 23.84 -25.56 -20.07
C ARG A 457 23.08 -24.53 -20.91
N GLY A 458 23.78 -23.69 -21.69
CA GLY A 458 23.16 -22.65 -22.53
C GLY A 458 22.65 -21.43 -21.77
N GLN A 459 22.95 -21.29 -20.47
CA GLN A 459 22.48 -20.17 -19.66
C GLN A 459 23.33 -18.92 -19.91
N HIS A 460 22.67 -17.81 -20.27
CA HIS A 460 23.29 -16.50 -20.40
C HIS A 460 23.34 -15.82 -19.04
N VAL A 461 24.51 -15.86 -18.41
CA VAL A 461 24.81 -15.27 -17.09
C VAL A 461 26.24 -14.71 -17.08
N ASP A 462 26.50 -13.76 -16.19
CA ASP A 462 27.84 -13.23 -15.92
C ASP A 462 28.53 -13.94 -14.74
N LEU A 463 29.73 -13.48 -14.37
CA LEU A 463 30.51 -14.07 -13.27
C LEU A 463 29.96 -13.69 -11.88
N ALA A 464 29.28 -12.54 -11.76
CA ALA A 464 28.68 -12.07 -10.50
C ALA A 464 27.42 -12.87 -10.15
N ASP A 465 26.64 -13.32 -11.16
CA ASP A 465 25.53 -14.29 -11.01
C ASP A 465 25.96 -15.61 -10.37
N CYS A 466 27.26 -15.93 -10.42
CA CYS A 466 27.85 -17.16 -9.91
C CYS A 466 28.44 -17.02 -8.50
N LEU A 467 28.39 -15.83 -7.89
CA LEU A 467 28.75 -15.61 -6.49
C LEU A 467 27.69 -16.17 -5.53
N GLN A 468 28.15 -16.70 -4.40
CA GLN A 468 27.27 -17.00 -3.26
C GLN A 468 26.90 -15.72 -2.52
N PHE A 469 25.75 -15.70 -1.83
CA PHE A 469 25.32 -14.61 -0.96
C PHE A 469 26.44 -14.00 -0.10
N GLY A 470 27.17 -14.83 0.67
CA GLY A 470 28.27 -14.37 1.53
C GLY A 470 29.49 -13.82 0.78
N ASP A 471 29.70 -14.22 -0.49
CA ASP A 471 30.75 -13.66 -1.36
C ASP A 471 30.31 -12.30 -1.94
N LYS A 472 29.04 -12.15 -2.36
CA LYS A 472 28.46 -10.86 -2.77
C LYS A 472 28.54 -9.85 -1.63
N ALA A 473 28.06 -10.23 -0.45
CA ALA A 473 28.12 -9.43 0.76
C ALA A 473 29.54 -9.00 1.13
N ARG A 474 30.53 -9.90 0.98
CA ARG A 474 31.94 -9.61 1.23
C ARG A 474 32.50 -8.55 0.28
N VAL A 475 32.28 -8.71 -1.02
CA VAL A 475 32.70 -7.74 -2.03
C VAL A 475 32.15 -6.38 -1.67
N LEU A 476 30.84 -6.28 -1.51
CA LEU A 476 30.16 -5.00 -1.38
C LEU A 476 30.45 -4.31 -0.04
N LEU A 477 30.46 -5.02 1.09
CA LEU A 477 30.66 -4.43 2.42
C LEU A 477 32.13 -4.28 2.83
N SER A 478 33.07 -4.69 1.95
CA SER A 478 34.48 -4.31 2.06
C SER A 478 34.70 -2.83 1.73
N ASP A 479 33.86 -2.29 0.84
CA ASP A 479 33.79 -0.88 0.47
C ASP A 479 33.08 -0.05 1.56
N GLU A 480 33.61 1.14 1.85
CA GLU A 480 33.11 1.98 2.95
C GLU A 480 31.82 2.71 2.60
N GLU A 481 31.74 3.26 1.39
CA GLU A 481 30.58 3.99 0.88
C GLU A 481 29.34 3.08 0.87
N GLN A 482 29.46 1.89 0.27
CA GLN A 482 28.38 0.91 0.23
C GLN A 482 28.00 0.43 1.63
N ARG A 483 28.98 0.12 2.48
CA ARG A 483 28.73 -0.30 3.87
C ARG A 483 27.98 0.76 4.68
N LEU A 484 28.31 2.05 4.51
CA LEU A 484 27.58 3.15 5.15
C LEU A 484 26.16 3.30 4.57
N ALA A 485 25.97 3.10 3.25
CA ALA A 485 24.64 3.09 2.63
C ALA A 485 23.70 1.98 3.15
N PHE A 486 24.26 0.87 3.67
CA PHE A 486 23.50 -0.16 4.40
C PHE A 486 23.28 0.14 5.89
N GLY A 487 23.70 1.32 6.37
CA GLY A 487 23.55 1.72 7.78
C GLY A 487 24.51 0.99 8.73
N LEU A 488 25.65 0.47 8.23
CA LEU A 488 26.59 -0.36 8.98
C LEU A 488 27.85 0.45 9.34
N PRO A 489 27.92 1.13 10.50
CA PRO A 489 28.98 2.11 10.78
C PRO A 489 30.38 1.50 10.90
N THR A 490 30.51 0.18 11.12
CA THR A 490 31.82 -0.49 11.22
C THR A 490 31.88 -1.80 10.44
N LYS A 491 33.09 -2.21 10.03
CA LYS A 491 33.33 -3.54 9.42
C LYS A 491 32.93 -4.70 10.36
N GLY A 492 33.04 -4.50 11.68
CA GLY A 492 32.61 -5.47 12.70
C GLY A 492 31.08 -5.59 12.82
N ALA A 493 30.33 -4.49 12.65
CA ALA A 493 28.87 -4.54 12.52
C ALA A 493 28.47 -5.28 11.25
N ALA A 494 29.05 -4.91 10.10
CA ALA A 494 28.77 -5.56 8.81
C ALA A 494 29.03 -7.08 8.84
N LYS A 495 30.15 -7.52 9.42
CA LYS A 495 30.48 -8.95 9.55
C LYS A 495 29.44 -9.73 10.37
N ARG A 496 28.92 -9.16 11.46
CA ARG A 496 27.86 -9.79 12.27
C ARG A 496 26.57 -9.92 11.47
N VAL A 497 26.07 -8.81 10.94
CA VAL A 497 24.79 -8.77 10.20
C VAL A 497 24.78 -9.76 9.02
N MET A 498 25.90 -9.90 8.30
CA MET A 498 26.01 -10.87 7.21
C MET A 498 26.09 -12.32 7.68
N SER A 499 26.74 -12.59 8.82
CA SER A 499 26.77 -13.93 9.42
C SER A 499 25.36 -14.37 9.80
N ASP A 500 24.59 -13.49 10.43
CA ASP A 500 23.23 -13.80 10.88
C ASP A 500 22.28 -13.98 9.69
N LEU A 501 22.43 -13.18 8.62
CA LEU A 501 21.68 -13.34 7.37
C LEU A 501 22.03 -14.63 6.63
N GLU A 502 23.32 -15.00 6.55
CA GLU A 502 23.75 -16.26 5.93
C GLU A 502 23.23 -17.47 6.73
N SER A 503 23.28 -17.41 8.06
CA SER A 503 22.67 -18.41 8.95
C SER A 503 21.15 -18.49 8.76
N LEU A 504 20.43 -17.36 8.79
CA LEU A 504 18.99 -17.30 8.57
C LEU A 504 18.60 -17.92 7.21
N ARG A 505 19.30 -17.57 6.13
CA ARG A 505 19.11 -18.17 4.79
C ARG A 505 19.21 -19.69 4.83
N ASN A 506 20.23 -20.21 5.52
CA ASN A 506 20.49 -21.65 5.60
C ASN A 506 19.41 -22.35 6.45
N ASN A 507 18.98 -21.77 7.58
CA ASN A 507 17.89 -22.30 8.40
C ASN A 507 16.54 -22.28 7.65
N LEU A 508 16.29 -21.24 6.86
CA LEU A 508 15.11 -21.16 5.99
C LEU A 508 15.08 -22.29 4.96
N ALA A 509 16.22 -22.57 4.31
CA ALA A 509 16.38 -23.66 3.35
C ALA A 509 16.31 -25.08 3.97
N HIS A 510 16.65 -25.23 5.25
CA HIS A 510 16.71 -26.53 5.94
C HIS A 510 15.56 -26.83 6.89
N ALA A 511 14.45 -26.07 6.83
CA ALA A 511 13.29 -26.23 7.73
C ALA A 511 13.63 -26.10 9.24
N GLN A 512 14.73 -25.42 9.58
CA GLN A 512 15.20 -25.25 10.96
C GLN A 512 14.54 -24.04 11.65
N ASP A 513 14.68 -24.00 12.97
CA ASP A 513 14.14 -22.98 13.87
C ASP A 513 14.65 -21.57 13.50
N ILE A 514 13.72 -20.60 13.48
CA ILE A 514 13.94 -19.19 13.11
C ILE A 514 13.98 -18.28 14.35
N VAL A 515 13.42 -18.69 15.49
CA VAL A 515 13.25 -17.84 16.68
C VAL A 515 14.58 -17.59 17.41
N THR A 516 15.64 -18.32 17.05
CA THR A 516 17.00 -18.17 17.59
C THR A 516 17.79 -16.95 17.08
N TYR A 517 17.23 -16.11 16.20
CA TYR A 517 17.91 -14.95 15.60
C TYR A 517 17.58 -13.59 16.25
N ASP A 518 18.42 -12.57 16.02
CA ASP A 518 18.18 -11.18 16.43
C ASP A 518 16.99 -10.59 15.64
N TRP A 519 15.76 -10.81 16.12
CA TRP A 519 14.54 -10.24 15.56
C TRP A 519 14.61 -8.72 15.32
N PRO A 520 15.22 -7.90 16.20
CA PRO A 520 15.57 -6.50 15.90
C PRO A 520 16.32 -6.30 14.58
N GLN A 521 17.23 -7.20 14.21
CA GLN A 521 17.96 -7.14 12.95
C GLN A 521 17.11 -7.51 11.76
N ILE A 522 16.30 -8.57 11.89
CA ILE A 522 15.34 -8.98 10.86
C ILE A 522 14.35 -7.84 10.58
N ALA A 523 13.78 -7.22 11.62
CA ALA A 523 12.89 -6.07 11.50
C ALA A 523 13.58 -4.86 10.86
N ARG A 524 14.83 -4.53 11.25
CA ARG A 524 15.62 -3.46 10.62
C ARG A 524 15.86 -3.75 9.13
N LEU A 525 16.22 -4.98 8.77
CA LEU A 525 16.53 -5.35 7.39
C LEU A 525 15.28 -5.38 6.51
N ALA A 526 14.18 -5.95 6.99
CA ALA A 526 12.90 -5.95 6.29
C ALA A 526 12.39 -4.53 6.06
N ARG A 527 12.41 -3.68 7.11
CA ARG A 527 12.06 -2.26 6.99
C ARG A 527 12.99 -1.49 6.07
N ASN A 528 14.29 -1.75 6.09
CA ASN A 528 15.23 -1.10 5.17
C ASN A 528 15.00 -1.52 3.71
N ILE A 529 14.55 -2.75 3.44
CA ILE A 529 14.10 -3.15 2.10
C ILE A 529 12.80 -2.42 1.77
N GLU A 530 11.78 -2.49 2.62
CA GLU A 530 10.47 -1.85 2.41
C GLU A 530 10.58 -0.33 2.20
N GLU A 531 11.39 0.40 2.98
CA GLU A 531 11.61 1.84 2.79
C GLU A 531 12.41 2.14 1.52
N ARG A 532 13.34 1.25 1.10
CA ARG A 532 14.00 1.38 -0.21
C ARG A 532 13.04 1.14 -1.37
N LEU A 533 12.07 0.24 -1.22
CA LEU A 533 11.02 0.04 -2.22
C LEU A 533 10.12 1.27 -2.31
N LYS A 534 9.66 1.80 -1.17
CA LYS A 534 8.92 3.07 -1.12
C LYS A 534 9.73 4.25 -1.68
N GLN A 535 11.06 4.20 -1.62
CA GLN A 535 11.92 5.22 -2.23
C GLN A 535 12.13 4.99 -3.74
N GLN A 536 12.23 3.74 -4.20
CA GLN A 536 12.28 3.38 -5.63
C GLN A 536 10.91 3.41 -6.33
N GLU A 537 9.83 3.64 -5.59
CA GLU A 537 8.52 4.07 -6.10
C GLU A 537 8.40 5.61 -6.19
N ARG A 538 9.43 6.35 -5.75
CA ARG A 538 9.53 7.83 -5.80
C ARG A 538 10.67 8.33 -6.68
N ASP A 539 11.62 7.47 -7.06
CA ASP A 539 12.84 7.74 -7.84
C ASP A 539 12.76 7.13 -9.25
#